data_AF-A0A835KEA5-F1
#
_entry.id   AF-A0A835KEA5-F1
#
_cell.length_a   1.000
_cell.length_b   1.000
_cell.length_c   1.000
_cell.angle_alpha   90.00
_cell.angle_beta   90.00
_cell.angle_gamma   90.00
#
_symmetry.space_group_name_H-M   'P 1'
#
loop_
_entity.id
_entity.type
_entity.pdbx_description
1 polymer ?
#
loop_
_entity_poly.entity_id
_entity_poly.type
_entity_poly.pdbx_seq_one_letter_code
_entity_poly.pdbx_strand_id
1 'polypeptide(L)'
;MEALARIIDFDPKDDDGMYFNRLYSVDLATFDHVRPAPLGPMRFTKTVLQEEEEVDVCQSVNILSVKIACSDVGFPIQVYGTVIARDCMDYKCVYLFRRDRDNCQLINSKDESLILTGPKRGLVLLDANFVEADLKIKDHQGQDRELSKGIISIRGLAGRSLEKCEVESKSLATRLSTVDITYAVVIDALEATVGIKVVRGKFHGTITAHTTSVRNKLLRQQSG
;
A
#
# COMPACT_ATOMS: atom_id res chain seq x y z
N MET A 1 -19.08 -21.26 5.94
CA MET A 1 -17.82 -21.96 6.23
C MET A 1 -16.80 -21.78 5.11
N GLU A 2 -17.15 -22.05 3.86
CA GLU A 2 -16.21 -21.98 2.71
C GLU A 2 -15.66 -20.57 2.41
N ALA A 3 -16.45 -19.51 2.60
CA ALA A 3 -16.00 -18.14 2.38
C ALA A 3 -14.98 -17.64 3.42
N LEU A 4 -15.11 -18.10 4.67
CA LEU A 4 -14.20 -17.73 5.76
C LEU A 4 -12.83 -18.39 5.59
N ALA A 5 -12.80 -19.64 5.12
CA ALA A 5 -11.56 -20.37 4.83
C ALA A 5 -10.70 -19.71 3.74
N ARG A 6 -11.28 -18.82 2.91
CA ARG A 6 -10.54 -18.06 1.89
C ARG A 6 -9.80 -16.84 2.44
N ILE A 7 -10.20 -16.35 3.62
CA ILE A 7 -9.70 -15.10 4.18
C ILE A 7 -8.96 -15.29 5.51
N ILE A 8 -9.01 -16.49 6.08
CA ILE A 8 -8.24 -16.88 7.27
C ILE A 8 -7.02 -17.67 6.80
N ASP A 9 -5.91 -17.46 7.49
CA ASP A 9 -4.68 -18.22 7.32
C ASP A 9 -4.06 -18.55 8.69
N PHE A 10 -3.06 -19.42 8.68
CA PHE A 10 -2.40 -19.89 9.89
C PHE A 10 -0.90 -19.61 9.89
N ASP A 11 -0.38 -18.88 10.87
CA ASP A 11 1.05 -18.70 11.12
C ASP A 11 1.50 -19.57 12.30
N PRO A 12 2.38 -20.56 12.09
CA PRO A 12 2.90 -21.37 13.18
C PRO A 12 3.75 -20.61 14.20
N LYS A 13 4.11 -19.34 13.93
CA LYS A 13 4.90 -18.50 14.84
C LYS A 13 4.07 -17.73 15.87
N ASP A 14 2.75 -17.69 15.72
CA ASP A 14 1.85 -16.94 16.59
C ASP A 14 1.06 -17.92 17.49
N ASP A 15 0.92 -17.63 18.78
CA ASP A 15 0.39 -18.59 19.78
C ASP A 15 -1.09 -18.95 19.53
N ASP A 16 -1.89 -18.01 19.00
CA ASP A 16 -3.26 -18.25 18.51
C ASP A 16 -3.29 -18.71 17.03
N GLY A 17 -2.19 -18.49 16.31
CA GLY A 17 -1.88 -18.92 14.96
C GLY A 17 -2.80 -18.45 13.82
N MET A 18 -4.08 -18.16 14.08
CA MET A 18 -5.06 -17.81 13.05
C MET A 18 -5.12 -16.29 12.85
N TYR A 19 -5.02 -15.86 11.60
CA TYR A 19 -5.12 -14.44 11.24
C TYR A 19 -5.86 -14.24 9.92
N PHE A 20 -6.35 -13.02 9.68
CA PHE A 20 -6.96 -12.69 8.39
C PHE A 20 -5.89 -12.32 7.36
N ASN A 21 -5.94 -12.95 6.19
CA ASN A 21 -5.07 -12.63 5.06
C ASN A 21 -5.70 -11.64 4.06
N ARG A 22 -6.98 -11.30 4.25
CA ARG A 22 -7.80 -10.47 3.37
C ARG A 22 -8.83 -9.68 4.19
N LEU A 23 -9.45 -8.68 3.56
CA LEU A 23 -10.52 -7.90 4.15
C LEU A 23 -11.66 -8.79 4.65
N TYR A 24 -11.95 -8.68 5.95
CA TYR A 24 -12.92 -9.52 6.67
C TYR A 24 -14.22 -8.79 7.02
N SER A 25 -14.19 -7.46 7.13
CA SER A 25 -15.35 -6.64 7.54
C SER A 25 -16.28 -6.29 6.37
N VAL A 26 -16.70 -7.32 5.62
CA VAL A 26 -17.58 -7.22 4.44
C VAL A 26 -18.49 -8.45 4.37
N ASP A 27 -19.54 -8.38 3.55
CA ASP A 27 -20.33 -9.57 3.22
C ASP A 27 -19.48 -10.53 2.35
N LEU A 28 -18.92 -11.56 2.99
CA LEU A 28 -18.04 -12.54 2.35
C LEU A 28 -18.72 -13.41 1.29
N ALA A 29 -20.06 -13.40 1.21
CA ALA A 29 -20.80 -14.12 0.19
C ALA A 29 -20.81 -13.36 -1.15
N THR A 30 -20.80 -12.02 -1.10
CA THR A 30 -20.99 -11.17 -2.28
C THR A 30 -19.77 -10.31 -2.63
N PHE A 31 -18.87 -10.10 -1.67
CA PHE A 31 -17.72 -9.25 -1.86
C PHE A 31 -16.64 -9.90 -2.74
N ASP A 32 -16.28 -9.20 -3.81
CA ASP A 32 -15.14 -9.56 -4.66
C ASP A 32 -13.85 -8.92 -4.14
N HIS A 33 -13.00 -9.74 -3.49
CA HIS A 33 -11.69 -9.32 -2.97
C HIS A 33 -10.67 -8.99 -4.04
N VAL A 34 -10.82 -9.44 -5.28
CA VAL A 34 -9.84 -9.19 -6.35
C VAL A 34 -10.22 -8.04 -7.27
N ARG A 35 -11.44 -7.51 -7.14
CA ARG A 35 -11.92 -6.38 -7.93
C ARG A 35 -11.03 -5.13 -7.74
N PRO A 36 -10.40 -4.62 -8.82
CA PRO A 36 -9.67 -3.37 -8.78
C PRO A 36 -10.59 -2.17 -8.53
N ALA A 37 -10.06 -1.13 -7.90
CA ALA A 37 -10.78 0.13 -7.79
C ALA A 37 -11.08 0.68 -9.20
N PRO A 38 -12.36 1.00 -9.52
CA PRO A 38 -12.74 1.51 -10.83
C PRO A 38 -12.29 2.95 -11.06
N LEU A 39 -12.01 3.67 -9.96
CA LEU A 39 -11.60 5.07 -9.97
C LEU A 39 -10.14 5.18 -10.40
N GLY A 40 -9.91 5.90 -11.51
CA GLY A 40 -8.59 6.22 -12.03
C GLY A 40 -7.94 7.45 -11.35
N PRO A 41 -6.70 7.77 -11.74
CA PRO A 41 -6.00 8.96 -11.26
C PRO A 41 -6.66 10.24 -11.74
N MET A 42 -6.32 11.38 -11.10
CA MET A 42 -6.79 12.73 -11.46
C MET A 42 -8.29 12.92 -11.25
N ARG A 43 -8.91 12.23 -10.29
CA ARG A 43 -10.36 12.33 -10.07
C ARG A 43 -10.76 13.76 -9.69
N PHE A 44 -9.98 14.37 -8.81
CA PHE A 44 -10.26 15.72 -8.30
C PHE A 44 -9.29 16.79 -8.85
N THR A 45 -8.41 16.45 -9.80
CA THR A 45 -7.36 17.37 -10.30
C THR A 45 -7.84 18.34 -11.40
N LYS A 46 -9.06 18.20 -11.93
CA LYS A 46 -9.54 19.02 -13.06
C LYS A 46 -10.18 20.35 -12.69
N THR A 47 -10.38 20.63 -11.41
CA THR A 47 -10.96 21.89 -10.95
C THR A 47 -9.85 22.91 -10.71
N VAL A 48 -9.83 24.00 -11.48
CA VAL A 48 -9.07 25.18 -11.10
C VAL A 48 -9.85 25.83 -9.97
N LEU A 49 -9.33 25.74 -8.75
CA LEU A 49 -9.94 26.37 -7.59
C LEU A 49 -10.02 27.89 -7.85
N GLN A 50 -11.24 28.42 -7.92
CA GLN A 50 -11.45 29.87 -7.94
C GLN A 50 -11.33 30.41 -6.50
N GLU A 51 -10.90 31.66 -6.33
CA GLU A 51 -10.59 32.24 -5.01
C GLU A 51 -11.78 32.26 -4.03
N GLU A 52 -13.01 32.07 -4.52
CA GLU A 52 -14.25 32.13 -3.74
C GLU A 52 -14.95 30.76 -3.54
N GLU A 53 -14.41 29.65 -4.05
CA GLU A 53 -15.02 28.32 -3.86
C GLU A 53 -14.61 27.69 -2.52
N GLU A 54 -15.60 27.33 -1.69
CA GLU A 54 -15.38 26.41 -0.57
C GLU A 54 -14.92 25.05 -1.11
N VAL A 55 -13.72 24.63 -0.73
CA VAL A 55 -13.17 23.34 -1.14
C VAL A 55 -13.50 22.30 -0.08
N ASP A 56 -14.31 21.32 -0.46
CA ASP A 56 -14.57 20.17 0.38
C ASP A 56 -13.30 19.31 0.45
N VAL A 57 -12.68 19.30 1.63
CA VAL A 57 -11.45 18.57 1.92
C VAL A 57 -11.74 17.40 2.83
N CYS A 58 -10.98 16.33 2.65
CA CYS A 58 -11.12 15.12 3.46
C CYS A 58 -9.76 14.69 4.00
N GLN A 59 -9.78 13.96 5.12
CA GLN A 59 -8.58 13.32 5.62
C GLN A 59 -8.19 12.19 4.66
N SER A 60 -6.89 11.97 4.50
CA SER A 60 -6.37 10.94 3.60
C SER A 60 -5.17 10.20 4.18
N VAL A 61 -4.86 9.06 3.57
CA VAL A 61 -3.67 8.26 3.85
C VAL A 61 -2.76 8.24 2.64
N ASN A 62 -1.49 8.59 2.86
CA ASN A 62 -0.43 8.42 1.89
C ASN A 62 0.50 7.30 2.34
N ILE A 63 0.54 6.19 1.60
CA ILE A 63 1.51 5.13 1.87
C ILE A 63 2.89 5.59 1.40
N LEU A 64 3.82 5.73 2.35
CA LEU A 64 5.15 6.29 2.12
C LEU A 64 6.16 5.21 1.75
N SER A 65 6.12 4.07 2.46
CA SER A 65 7.00 2.95 2.17
C SER A 65 6.41 1.63 2.64
N VAL A 66 6.78 0.57 1.92
CA VAL A 66 6.61 -0.81 2.35
C VAL A 66 7.99 -1.46 2.35
N LYS A 67 8.42 -1.98 3.49
CA LYS A 67 9.76 -2.55 3.70
C LYS A 67 9.67 -3.94 4.28
N ILE A 68 10.61 -4.80 3.90
CA ILE A 68 10.80 -6.10 4.53
C ILE A 68 11.80 -5.85 5.66
N ALA A 69 11.30 -5.64 6.87
CA ALA A 69 12.12 -5.28 8.03
C ALA A 69 12.95 -6.47 8.54
N CYS A 70 12.35 -7.66 8.49
CA CYS A 70 12.98 -8.93 8.86
C CYS A 70 12.69 -9.98 7.78
N SER A 71 13.66 -10.88 7.54
CA SER A 71 13.54 -12.02 6.63
C SER A 71 14.21 -13.23 7.27
N ASP A 72 13.47 -14.31 7.50
CA ASP A 72 13.99 -15.56 8.06
C ASP A 72 15.01 -16.24 7.14
N VAL A 73 14.94 -15.93 5.84
CA VAL A 73 15.83 -16.48 4.83
C VAL A 73 17.02 -15.56 4.54
N GLY A 74 17.13 -14.45 5.28
CA GLY A 74 18.15 -13.41 5.07
C GLY A 74 17.88 -12.56 3.82
N PHE A 75 18.91 -11.79 3.45
CA PHE A 75 18.99 -10.99 2.23
C PHE A 75 20.26 -11.38 1.46
N PRO A 76 20.34 -11.20 0.12
CA PRO A 76 19.33 -10.61 -0.75
C PRO A 76 18.16 -11.56 -1.08
N ILE A 77 17.00 -11.00 -1.43
CA ILE A 77 15.81 -11.78 -1.84
C ILE A 77 15.16 -11.20 -3.10
N GLN A 78 14.63 -12.08 -3.96
CA GLN A 78 13.89 -11.72 -5.17
C GLN A 78 12.39 -11.77 -4.90
N VAL A 79 11.78 -10.63 -4.66
CA VAL A 79 10.41 -10.48 -4.17
C VAL A 79 9.44 -10.20 -5.31
N TYR A 80 8.30 -10.89 -5.31
CA TYR A 80 7.17 -10.64 -6.20
C TYR A 80 5.84 -10.82 -5.47
N GLY A 81 4.73 -10.53 -6.13
CA GLY A 81 3.39 -10.57 -5.55
C GLY A 81 2.73 -9.20 -5.51
N THR A 82 1.87 -8.97 -4.52
CA THR A 82 1.05 -7.75 -4.43
C THR A 82 1.06 -7.13 -3.04
N VAL A 83 1.04 -5.79 -3.02
CA VAL A 83 0.61 -5.00 -1.86
C VAL A 83 -0.54 -4.12 -2.32
N ILE A 84 -1.67 -4.19 -1.61
CA ILE A 84 -2.93 -3.55 -1.98
C ILE A 84 -3.38 -2.67 -0.83
N ALA A 85 -3.67 -1.40 -1.10
CA ALA A 85 -4.47 -0.57 -0.20
C ALA A 85 -5.96 -0.70 -0.54
N ARG A 86 -6.79 -0.60 0.50
CA ARG A 86 -8.24 -0.46 0.41
C ARG A 86 -8.64 0.68 1.31
N ASP A 87 -9.49 1.56 0.82
CA ASP A 87 -10.04 2.64 1.62
C ASP A 87 -11.56 2.53 1.73
N CYS A 88 -12.13 3.38 2.58
CA CYS A 88 -13.56 3.39 2.88
C CYS A 88 -14.45 3.86 1.72
N MET A 89 -13.89 4.23 0.56
CA MET A 89 -14.69 4.67 -0.59
C MET A 89 -15.40 3.51 -1.28
N ASP A 90 -14.69 2.40 -1.48
CA ASP A 90 -15.21 1.24 -2.21
C ASP A 90 -14.61 -0.10 -1.75
N TYR A 91 -13.63 -0.06 -0.84
CA TYR A 91 -12.82 -1.19 -0.38
C TYR A 91 -12.20 -2.03 -1.51
N LYS A 92 -12.11 -1.50 -2.73
CA LYS A 92 -11.55 -2.21 -3.89
C LYS A 92 -10.04 -2.09 -3.94
N CYS A 93 -9.40 -2.91 -4.76
CA CYS A 93 -7.96 -3.02 -4.78
C CYS A 93 -7.31 -1.78 -5.38
N VAL A 94 -6.58 -1.02 -4.57
CA VAL A 94 -5.63 0.01 -5.02
C VAL A 94 -4.22 -0.59 -4.92
N TYR A 95 -3.70 -1.08 -6.05
CA TYR A 95 -2.37 -1.71 -6.08
C TYR A 95 -1.26 -0.70 -5.80
N LEU A 96 -0.48 -0.95 -4.76
CA LEU A 96 0.71 -0.18 -4.40
C LEU A 96 1.99 -0.84 -4.91
N PHE A 97 2.00 -2.17 -4.93
CA PHE A 97 3.05 -2.99 -5.50
C PHE A 97 2.40 -4.16 -6.23
N ARG A 98 2.87 -4.45 -7.44
CA ARG A 98 2.42 -5.60 -8.22
C ARG A 98 3.54 -6.03 -9.15
N ARG A 99 4.12 -7.20 -8.88
CA ARG A 99 5.16 -7.80 -9.72
C ARG A 99 4.86 -9.28 -9.90
N ASP A 100 5.00 -9.73 -11.13
CA ASP A 100 4.87 -11.14 -11.47
C ASP A 100 6.16 -11.88 -11.13
N ARG A 101 6.05 -13.21 -11.06
CA ARG A 101 7.16 -14.11 -10.75
C ARG A 101 8.41 -13.85 -11.60
N ASP A 102 8.25 -13.55 -12.88
CA ASP A 102 9.39 -13.35 -13.79
C ASP A 102 9.94 -11.92 -13.80
N ASN A 103 9.33 -11.02 -13.01
CA ASN A 103 9.74 -9.63 -12.84
C ASN A 103 9.91 -9.29 -11.35
N CYS A 104 10.60 -10.14 -10.59
CA CYS A 104 10.89 -9.88 -9.18
C CYS A 104 11.63 -8.55 -8.99
N GLN A 105 11.43 -7.93 -7.83
CA GLN A 105 12.32 -6.90 -7.33
C GLN A 105 13.39 -7.55 -6.45
N LEU A 106 14.67 -7.31 -6.75
CA LEU A 106 15.76 -7.65 -5.85
C LEU A 106 15.76 -6.67 -4.66
N ILE A 107 15.79 -7.21 -3.44
CA ILE A 107 15.93 -6.46 -2.20
C ILE A 107 17.23 -6.91 -1.54
N ASN A 108 18.22 -6.01 -1.43
CA ASN A 108 19.55 -6.36 -0.94
C ASN A 108 19.68 -6.29 0.59
N SER A 109 18.86 -5.47 1.25
CA SER A 109 18.89 -5.31 2.70
C SER A 109 17.55 -4.80 3.24
N LYS A 110 17.40 -4.83 4.56
CA LYS A 110 16.25 -4.27 5.30
C LYS A 110 16.03 -2.77 5.09
N ASP A 111 17.04 -2.04 4.60
CA ASP A 111 16.95 -0.60 4.39
C ASP A 111 16.26 -0.25 3.06
N GLU A 112 16.19 -1.21 2.14
CA GLU A 112 15.53 -1.07 0.85
C GLU A 112 14.01 -1.25 0.96
N SER A 113 13.27 -0.44 0.21
CA SER A 113 11.81 -0.50 0.13
C SER A 113 11.38 -1.17 -1.17
N LEU A 114 10.18 -1.76 -1.16
CA LEU A 114 9.49 -2.10 -2.38
C LEU A 114 9.31 -0.82 -3.23
N ILE A 115 9.56 -0.93 -4.54
CA ILE A 115 9.32 0.15 -5.49
C ILE A 115 7.81 0.19 -5.72
N LEU A 116 7.14 1.09 -5.02
CA LEU A 116 5.70 1.28 -5.12
C LEU A 116 5.36 1.94 -6.46
N THR A 117 4.28 1.50 -7.09
CA THR A 117 3.71 2.14 -8.28
C THR A 117 2.88 3.38 -7.94
N GLY A 118 2.79 3.73 -6.64
CA GLY A 118 1.87 4.74 -6.12
C GLY A 118 0.43 4.26 -6.15
N PRO A 119 -0.45 4.75 -5.27
CA PRO A 119 -1.86 4.48 -5.40
C PRO A 119 -2.39 5.21 -6.64
N LYS A 120 -3.28 4.55 -7.39
CA LYS A 120 -3.92 5.14 -8.58
C LYS A 120 -4.82 6.34 -8.25
N ARG A 121 -5.08 6.61 -6.97
CA ARG A 121 -5.89 7.72 -6.43
C ARG A 121 -5.50 7.97 -4.97
N GLY A 122 -5.87 9.12 -4.41
CA GLY A 122 -5.79 9.33 -2.97
C GLY A 122 -6.62 8.30 -2.20
N LEU A 123 -6.14 7.89 -1.01
CA LEU A 123 -6.87 7.00 -0.10
C LEU A 123 -7.60 7.86 0.93
N VAL A 124 -8.93 7.87 0.89
CA VAL A 124 -9.76 8.65 1.83
C VAL A 124 -9.74 7.98 3.20
N LEU A 125 -9.76 8.74 4.29
CA LEU A 125 -9.74 8.22 5.66
C LEU A 125 -10.95 8.74 6.46
N LEU A 126 -12.14 8.28 6.12
CA LEU A 126 -13.34 8.51 6.95
C LEU A 126 -13.53 7.34 7.93
N ASP A 127 -13.43 6.11 7.41
CA ASP A 127 -13.42 4.87 8.18
C ASP A 127 -12.05 4.18 8.06
N ALA A 128 -11.92 2.99 8.64
CA ALA A 128 -10.69 2.21 8.59
C ALA A 128 -10.26 1.89 7.15
N ASN A 129 -9.00 2.14 6.87
CA ASN A 129 -8.34 1.69 5.65
C ASN A 129 -7.59 0.39 5.94
N PHE A 130 -7.27 -0.35 4.89
CA PHE A 130 -6.57 -1.62 5.01
C PHE A 130 -5.43 -1.71 4.03
N VAL A 131 -4.35 -2.37 4.45
CA VAL A 131 -3.22 -2.74 3.59
C VAL A 131 -3.06 -4.25 3.62
N GLU A 132 -3.26 -4.89 2.48
CA GLU A 132 -3.07 -6.32 2.28
C GLU A 132 -1.71 -6.58 1.63
N ALA A 133 -0.94 -7.51 2.18
CA ALA A 133 0.28 -8.03 1.58
C ALA A 133 0.08 -9.50 1.19
N ASP A 134 0.52 -9.85 0.00
CA ASP A 134 0.67 -11.23 -0.49
C ASP A 134 1.95 -11.26 -1.32
N LEU A 135 3.05 -11.54 -0.62
CA LEU A 135 4.40 -11.45 -1.13
C LEU A 135 5.07 -12.83 -1.11
N LYS A 136 5.81 -13.10 -2.17
CA LYS A 136 6.54 -14.35 -2.38
C LYS A 136 7.97 -14.06 -2.79
N ILE A 137 8.83 -15.06 -2.59
CA ILE A 137 10.22 -15.03 -3.06
C ILE A 137 10.52 -16.24 -3.93
N LYS A 138 11.49 -16.07 -4.84
CA LYS A 138 12.23 -17.18 -5.44
C LYS A 138 13.43 -17.48 -4.56
N ASP A 139 13.52 -18.72 -4.07
CA ASP A 139 14.73 -19.15 -3.37
C ASP A 139 15.88 -19.48 -4.36
N HIS A 140 17.02 -19.90 -3.83
CA HIS A 140 18.21 -20.23 -4.60
C HIS A 140 18.01 -21.40 -5.59
N GLN A 141 17.01 -22.25 -5.36
CA GLN A 141 16.64 -23.37 -6.24
C GLN A 141 15.53 -22.96 -7.23
N GLY A 142 15.13 -21.69 -7.21
CA GLY A 142 14.05 -21.17 -8.02
C GLY A 142 12.66 -21.62 -7.54
N GLN A 143 12.52 -22.14 -6.32
CA GLN A 143 11.23 -22.52 -5.75
C GLN A 143 10.53 -21.31 -5.13
N ASP A 144 9.20 -21.33 -5.19
CA ASP A 144 8.37 -20.27 -4.66
C ASP A 144 8.10 -20.50 -3.17
N ARG A 145 8.34 -19.46 -2.36
CA ARG A 145 8.03 -19.46 -0.93
C ARG A 145 7.20 -18.24 -0.56
N GLU A 146 6.19 -18.43 0.29
CA GLU A 146 5.42 -17.33 0.86
C GLU A 146 6.31 -16.53 1.80
N LEU A 147 6.53 -15.26 1.48
CA LEU A 147 7.34 -14.36 2.28
C LEU A 147 6.50 -13.67 3.36
N SER A 148 5.35 -13.12 2.97
CA SER A 148 4.40 -12.44 3.85
C SER A 148 3.01 -12.55 3.26
N LYS A 149 2.02 -12.75 4.10
CA LYS A 149 0.62 -12.79 3.69
C LYS A 149 -0.24 -12.32 4.84
N GLY A 150 -1.09 -11.32 4.65
CA GLY A 150 -1.80 -10.72 5.78
C GLY A 150 -2.46 -9.38 5.47
N ILE A 151 -3.20 -8.86 6.44
CA ILE A 151 -3.85 -7.55 6.37
C ILE A 151 -3.56 -6.72 7.62
N ILE A 152 -3.32 -5.43 7.41
CA ILE A 152 -3.24 -4.43 8.48
C ILE A 152 -4.40 -3.44 8.35
N SER A 153 -5.00 -3.07 9.48
CA SER A 153 -5.94 -1.95 9.56
C SER A 153 -5.21 -0.64 9.92
N ILE A 154 -5.53 0.41 9.18
CA ILE A 154 -5.21 1.80 9.52
C ILE A 154 -6.50 2.39 10.09
N ARG A 155 -6.44 2.85 11.34
CA ARG A 155 -7.62 3.34 12.06
C ARG A 155 -8.15 4.61 11.39
N GLY A 156 -9.46 4.65 11.15
CA GLY A 156 -10.18 5.84 10.69
C GLY A 156 -10.26 6.93 11.76
N LEU A 157 -11.16 7.90 11.57
CA LEU A 157 -11.27 9.08 12.43
C LEU A 157 -12.16 8.89 13.65
N ALA A 158 -12.98 7.83 13.69
CA ALA A 158 -13.87 7.57 14.82
C ALA A 158 -13.08 7.46 16.15
N GLY A 159 -13.33 8.42 17.04
CA GLY A 159 -12.65 8.54 18.33
C GLY A 159 -11.14 8.85 18.21
N ARG A 160 -10.71 9.46 17.10
CA ARG A 160 -9.34 9.93 16.87
C ARG A 160 -9.36 11.44 16.62
N SER A 161 -8.67 12.20 17.46
CA SER A 161 -8.41 13.63 17.21
C SER A 161 -7.09 13.79 16.46
N LEU A 162 -7.09 14.58 15.39
CA LEU A 162 -5.92 14.90 14.58
C LEU A 162 -5.76 16.41 14.49
N GLU A 163 -4.75 16.95 15.16
CA GLU A 163 -4.45 18.39 15.11
C GLU A 163 -3.52 18.76 13.95
N LYS A 164 -2.81 17.77 13.39
CA LYS A 164 -1.83 17.94 12.32
C LYS A 164 -1.67 16.64 11.52
N CYS A 165 -0.94 16.73 10.42
CA CYS A 165 -0.50 15.56 9.69
C CYS A 165 0.48 14.74 10.55
N GLU A 166 0.32 13.42 10.55
CA GLU A 166 1.13 12.49 11.35
C GLU A 166 1.70 11.39 10.47
N VAL A 167 2.94 10.96 10.77
CA VAL A 167 3.55 9.78 10.13
C VAL A 167 3.49 8.64 11.14
N GLU A 168 2.88 7.54 10.71
CA GLU A 168 2.70 6.34 11.50
C GLU A 168 3.36 5.14 10.82
N SER A 169 3.52 4.06 11.57
CA SER A 169 3.99 2.79 11.03
C SER A 169 3.28 1.62 11.70
N LYS A 170 3.09 0.55 10.92
CA LYS A 170 2.56 -0.73 11.38
C LYS A 170 3.37 -1.86 10.77
N SER A 171 3.43 -2.97 11.48
CA SER A 171 4.20 -4.15 11.09
C SER A 171 3.30 -5.37 10.95
N LEU A 172 3.52 -6.15 9.90
CA LEU A 172 2.87 -7.42 9.64
C LEU A 172 3.92 -8.52 9.74
N ALA A 173 4.04 -9.13 10.91
CA ALA A 173 4.88 -10.31 11.12
C ALA A 173 4.10 -11.54 10.69
N THR A 174 4.39 -12.05 9.49
CA THR A 174 3.71 -13.23 8.94
C THR A 174 4.67 -14.04 8.09
N ARG A 175 4.50 -15.36 8.09
CA ARG A 175 5.30 -16.30 7.28
C ARG A 175 6.78 -16.16 7.57
N LEU A 176 7.57 -15.81 6.55
CA LEU A 176 9.02 -15.77 6.59
C LEU A 176 9.56 -14.35 6.80
N SER A 177 8.71 -13.38 7.15
CA SER A 177 9.13 -11.99 7.27
C SER A 177 8.30 -11.14 8.22
N THR A 178 8.82 -9.94 8.49
CA THR A 178 8.03 -8.82 9.01
C THR A 178 8.02 -7.73 7.97
N VAL A 179 6.83 -7.33 7.54
CA VAL A 179 6.62 -6.24 6.58
C VAL A 179 6.20 -4.98 7.33
N ASP A 180 7.00 -3.92 7.24
CA ASP A 180 6.69 -2.61 7.79
C ASP A 180 6.02 -1.75 6.73
N ILE A 181 4.89 -1.14 7.09
CA ILE A 181 4.20 -0.14 6.29
C ILE A 181 4.26 1.19 7.04
N THR A 182 4.89 2.17 6.42
CA THR A 182 4.92 3.55 6.89
C THR A 182 3.97 4.37 6.04
N TYR A 183 3.12 5.16 6.70
CA TYR A 183 2.11 5.97 6.04
C TYR A 183 1.95 7.32 6.74
N ALA A 184 1.50 8.31 5.99
CA ALA A 184 1.12 9.60 6.53
C ALA A 184 -0.40 9.73 6.56
N VAL A 185 -0.92 10.19 7.69
CA VAL A 185 -2.29 10.68 7.81
C VAL A 185 -2.28 12.17 7.56
N VAL A 186 -3.01 12.60 6.54
CA VAL A 186 -3.05 13.98 6.06
C VAL A 186 -4.42 14.55 6.39
N ILE A 187 -4.44 15.67 7.11
CA ILE A 187 -5.65 16.47 7.35
C ILE A 187 -5.91 17.39 6.17
N ASP A 188 -7.19 17.66 5.88
CA ASP A 188 -7.62 18.61 4.85
C ASP A 188 -6.91 18.40 3.50
N ALA A 189 -6.89 17.14 3.04
CA ALA A 189 -6.06 16.74 1.92
C ALA A 189 -6.67 17.15 0.57
N LEU A 190 -5.81 17.61 -0.33
CA LEU A 190 -6.11 17.88 -1.73
C LEU A 190 -5.36 16.90 -2.65
N GLU A 191 -6.02 16.45 -3.72
CA GLU A 191 -5.39 15.61 -4.74
C GLU A 191 -4.70 16.49 -5.79
N ALA A 192 -3.37 16.46 -5.84
CA ALA A 192 -2.58 17.06 -6.91
C ALA A 192 -1.98 15.97 -7.80
N THR A 193 -2.12 16.11 -9.12
CA THR A 193 -1.44 15.23 -10.08
C THR A 193 -0.40 15.98 -10.88
N VAL A 194 0.80 15.40 -10.98
CA VAL A 194 1.90 15.91 -11.80
C VAL A 194 2.08 14.99 -13.00
N GLY A 195 1.78 15.50 -14.19
CA GLY A 195 2.03 14.80 -15.45
C GLY A 195 3.44 15.09 -15.98
N ILE A 196 4.19 14.04 -16.33
CA ILE A 196 5.54 14.17 -16.88
C ILE A 196 5.59 13.53 -18.26
N LYS A 197 6.07 14.28 -19.25
CA LYS A 197 6.20 13.84 -20.64
C LYS A 197 7.64 13.96 -21.09
N VAL A 198 8.26 12.84 -21.47
CA VAL A 198 9.58 12.82 -22.10
C VAL A 198 9.42 13.14 -23.58
N VAL A 199 9.87 14.32 -24.01
CA VAL A 199 9.66 14.80 -25.39
C VAL A 199 10.66 14.16 -26.37
N ARG A 200 11.88 13.87 -25.93
CA ARG A 200 12.93 13.17 -26.70
C ARG A 200 13.80 12.33 -25.77
N GLY A 201 14.27 11.19 -26.27
CA GLY A 201 15.19 10.30 -25.54
C GLY A 201 14.53 9.47 -24.45
N LYS A 202 15.34 8.96 -23.52
CA LYS A 202 14.91 8.22 -22.33
C LYS A 202 15.23 9.05 -21.09
N PHE A 203 14.27 9.13 -20.16
CA PHE A 203 14.55 9.68 -18.84
C PHE A 203 15.29 8.63 -18.02
N HIS A 204 16.40 9.02 -17.40
CA HIS A 204 17.13 8.23 -16.41
C HIS A 204 17.30 9.11 -15.18
N GLY A 205 16.43 8.94 -14.19
CA GLY A 205 16.43 9.80 -13.01
C GLY A 205 15.39 9.38 -12.00
N THR A 206 15.30 10.15 -10.91
CA THR A 206 14.31 9.95 -9.86
C THR A 206 13.46 11.20 -9.73
N ILE A 207 12.14 11.03 -9.83
CA ILE A 207 11.17 12.08 -9.49
C ILE A 207 10.74 11.85 -8.05
N THR A 208 10.65 12.93 -7.27
CA THR A 208 10.19 12.91 -5.88
C THR A 208 9.18 14.03 -5.68
N ALA A 209 8.05 13.68 -5.04
CA ALA A 209 7.06 14.63 -4.55
C ALA A 209 6.90 14.44 -3.04
N HIS A 210 6.60 15.52 -2.33
CA HIS A 210 6.27 15.55 -0.91
C HIS A 210 5.18 16.59 -0.68
N THR A 211 4.40 16.46 0.39
CA THR A 211 3.47 17.52 0.78
C THR A 211 4.21 18.53 1.66
N THR A 212 3.67 19.74 1.78
CA THR A 212 4.21 20.77 2.69
C THR A 212 4.28 20.28 4.14
N SER A 213 3.24 19.55 4.56
CA SER A 213 3.09 19.05 5.93
C SER A 213 3.86 17.75 6.20
N VAL A 214 4.21 16.98 5.17
CA VAL A 214 4.93 15.70 5.28
C VAL A 214 6.07 15.66 4.27
N ARG A 215 7.30 15.86 4.76
CA ARG A 215 8.51 15.92 3.93
C ARG A 215 9.05 14.55 3.49
N ASN A 216 8.41 13.45 3.89
CA ASN A 216 8.73 12.12 3.41
C ASN A 216 8.42 12.00 1.91
N LYS A 217 9.24 11.26 1.18
CA LYS A 217 9.08 11.05 -0.26
C LYS A 217 7.83 10.21 -0.52
N LEU A 218 6.87 10.74 -1.28
CA LEU A 218 5.61 10.06 -1.61
C LEU A 218 5.75 9.07 -2.76
N LEU A 219 6.64 9.38 -3.72
CA LEU A 219 6.83 8.62 -4.95
C LEU A 219 8.30 8.58 -5.31
N ARG A 220 8.76 7.40 -5.74
CA ARG A 220 10.09 7.20 -6.34
C ARG A 220 9.94 6.35 -7.60
N GLN A 221 9.85 7.00 -8.75
CA GLN A 221 9.91 6.30 -10.03
C GLN A 221 11.38 6.22 -10.48
N GLN A 222 11.86 4.98 -10.69
CA GLN A 222 13.13 4.70 -11.34
C GLN A 222 12.85 4.04 -12.69
N SER A 223 13.37 4.65 -13.75
CA SER A 223 13.42 4.06 -15.08
C SER A 223 14.62 3.12 -15.17
N GLY A 224 14.37 1.84 -15.46
CA GLY A 224 15.38 0.87 -15.89
C GLY A 224 15.55 0.86 -17.41
#